data_AF-A0A6A5A4Q0-F1
#
_entry.id   AF-A0A6A5A4Q0-F1
#
_cell.length_a   1.000
_cell.length_b   1.000
_cell.length_c   1.000
_cell.angle_alpha   90.00
_cell.angle_beta   90.00
_cell.angle_gamma   90.00
#
_symmetry.space_group_name_H-M   'P 1'
#
loop_
_entity.id
_entity.type
_entity.pdbx_description
1 polymer ?
#
loop_
_entity_poly.entity_id
_entity_poly.type
_entity_poly.pdbx_seq_one_letter_code
_entity_poly.pdbx_strand_id
1 'polypeptide(L)'
;SRLPPEVNRVLYVRNLPFKISSEEMYDIFGKYGAIRQIRLGKTCSLWVANETRGTAFVVYEDIYDAKNAVDHLSGFNVCGRYLVVLYYQASRVHKSMDVNAKQQELSQLKARYGVE
;
A
#
# COMPACT_ATOMS: atom_id res chain seq x y z
N SER A 1 16.34 -18.74 14.26
CA SER A 1 16.07 -17.35 14.71
C SER A 1 14.65 -16.99 14.35
N ARG A 2 13.72 -16.87 15.32
CA ARG A 2 12.31 -16.57 15.03
C ARG A 2 12.13 -15.07 14.76
N LEU A 3 11.51 -14.73 13.63
CA LEU A 3 11.11 -13.37 13.31
C LEU A 3 9.91 -12.95 14.18
N PRO A 4 9.75 -11.65 14.48
CA PRO A 4 8.58 -11.15 15.20
C PRO A 4 7.28 -11.48 14.42
N PRO A 5 6.16 -11.74 15.12
CA PRO A 5 4.89 -12.10 14.48
C PRO A 5 4.29 -10.98 13.62
N GLU A 6 4.82 -9.75 13.74
CA GLU A 6 4.43 -8.59 12.95
C GLU A 6 5.10 -8.54 11.58
N VAL A 7 6.17 -9.31 11.37
CA VAL A 7 6.87 -9.36 10.09
C VAL A 7 6.03 -10.15 9.10
N ASN A 8 5.77 -9.54 7.96
CA ASN A 8 5.02 -10.14 6.87
C ASN A 8 5.84 -10.02 5.58
N ARG A 9 5.71 -11.00 4.69
CA ARG A 9 6.29 -10.96 3.33
C ARG A 9 5.68 -9.86 2.47
N VAL A 10 4.50 -9.39 2.86
CA VAL A 10 3.80 -8.28 2.19
C VAL A 10 4.13 -6.98 2.91
N LEU A 11 4.62 -6.02 2.15
CA LEU A 11 4.89 -4.66 2.59
C LEU A 11 3.86 -3.70 2.02
N TYR A 12 3.52 -2.71 2.83
CA TYR A 12 2.67 -1.60 2.48
C TYR A 12 3.49 -0.33 2.42
N VAL A 13 3.58 0.26 1.24
CA VAL A 13 4.34 1.48 0.97
C VAL A 13 3.37 2.64 0.87
N ARG A 14 3.70 3.74 1.55
CA ARG A 14 2.98 5.01 1.51
C ARG A 14 3.92 6.15 1.12
N ASN A 15 3.31 7.27 0.74
CA ASN A 15 3.98 8.50 0.34
C ASN A 15 4.85 8.36 -0.92
N LEU A 16 4.46 7.46 -1.83
CA LEU A 16 5.10 7.34 -3.14
C LEU A 16 4.82 8.58 -4.00
N PRO A 17 5.79 8.99 -4.83
CA PRO A 17 5.55 10.03 -5.82
C PRO A 17 4.56 9.53 -6.88
N PHE A 18 3.70 10.43 -7.34
CA PHE A 18 2.62 10.10 -8.27
C PHE A 18 3.11 9.57 -9.63
N LYS A 19 4.33 9.94 -10.01
CA LYS A 19 4.99 9.57 -11.27
C LYS A 19 5.90 8.34 -11.16
N ILE A 20 5.80 7.53 -10.10
CA ILE A 20 6.62 6.32 -9.97
C ILE A 20 6.15 5.23 -10.97
N SER A 21 7.09 4.72 -11.77
CA SER A 21 6.86 3.58 -12.65
C SER A 21 6.99 2.25 -11.89
N SER A 22 6.38 1.19 -12.41
CA SER A 22 6.58 -0.16 -11.86
C SER A 22 8.03 -0.62 -11.97
N GLU A 23 8.74 -0.25 -13.04
CA GLU A 23 10.15 -0.59 -13.25
C GLU A 23 11.05 -0.01 -12.15
N GLU A 24 10.89 1.27 -11.82
CA GLU A 24 11.60 1.92 -10.71
C GLU A 24 11.33 1.22 -9.36
N MET A 25 10.10 0.77 -9.15
CA MET A 25 9.76 -0.01 -7.95
C MET A 25 10.48 -1.35 -7.95
N TYR A 26 10.57 -2.04 -9.09
CA TYR A 26 11.33 -3.28 -9.18
C TYR A 26 12.83 -3.06 -8.94
N ASP A 27 13.41 -1.95 -9.40
CA ASP A 27 14.82 -1.63 -9.16
C ASP A 27 15.08 -1.35 -7.67
N ILE A 28 14.30 -0.46 -7.06
CA ILE A 28 14.44 -0.05 -5.66
C ILE A 28 14.21 -1.24 -4.71
N PHE A 29 13.09 -1.96 -4.88
CA PHE A 29 12.72 -3.05 -3.99
C PHE A 29 13.46 -4.35 -4.32
N GLY A 30 13.87 -4.55 -5.59
CA GLY A 30 14.56 -5.75 -6.06
C GLY A 30 16.00 -5.85 -5.58
N LYS A 31 16.62 -4.72 -5.23
CA LYS A 31 17.95 -4.68 -4.60
C LYS A 31 18.01 -5.41 -3.25
N TYR A 32 16.87 -5.53 -2.56
CA TYR A 32 16.80 -6.15 -1.24
C TYR A 32 16.34 -7.61 -1.25
N GLY A 33 15.78 -8.08 -2.37
CA GLY A 33 15.31 -9.47 -2.47
C GLY A 33 14.38 -9.72 -3.66
N ALA A 34 14.02 -10.98 -3.83
CA ALA A 34 13.17 -11.41 -4.93
C ALA A 34 11.71 -10.99 -4.71
N ILE A 35 11.18 -10.21 -5.66
CA ILE A 35 9.81 -9.71 -5.61
C ILE A 35 8.89 -10.67 -6.32
N ARG A 36 7.88 -11.17 -5.61
CA ARG A 36 6.81 -12.00 -6.18
C ARG A 36 5.79 -11.17 -6.95
N GLN A 37 5.34 -10.05 -6.38
CA GLN A 37 4.33 -9.21 -7.01
C GLN A 37 4.35 -7.77 -6.46
N ILE A 38 4.21 -6.78 -7.34
CA ILE A 38 3.95 -5.38 -6.95
C ILE A 38 2.54 -5.00 -7.38
N ARG A 39 1.76 -4.41 -6.47
CA ARG A 39 0.44 -3.84 -6.73
C ARG A 39 0.43 -2.36 -6.39
N LEU A 40 0.37 -1.51 -7.41
CA LEU A 40 0.25 -0.07 -7.23
C LEU A 40 -1.20 0.30 -6.91
N GLY A 41 -1.40 1.13 -5.88
CA GLY A 41 -2.70 1.68 -5.52
C GLY A 41 -3.12 2.75 -6.51
N LYS A 42 -3.75 2.35 -7.61
CA LYS A 42 -4.37 3.27 -8.57
C LYS A 42 -5.69 3.78 -7.98
N THR A 43 -5.90 5.10 -7.98
CA THR A 43 -7.23 5.63 -7.67
C THR A 43 -8.14 5.32 -8.85
N CYS A 44 -9.30 4.74 -8.57
CA CYS A 44 -10.34 4.47 -9.56
C CYS A 44 -11.20 5.74 -9.72
N SER A 45 -10.58 6.89 -10.00
CA SER A 45 -11.31 8.13 -10.29
C SER A 45 -11.19 8.40 -11.78
N LEU A 46 -12.29 8.16 -12.50
CA LEU A 46 -12.46 8.32 -13.93
C LEU A 46 -12.09 9.73 -14.45
N TRP A 47 -12.00 10.73 -13.56
CA TRP A 47 -11.74 12.14 -13.88
C TRP A 47 -10.29 12.60 -13.66
N VAL A 48 -9.46 11.83 -12.95
CA VAL A 48 -8.04 12.16 -12.73
C VAL A 48 -7.23 10.88 -12.95
N ALA A 49 -7.06 10.53 -14.22
CA ALA A 49 -6.58 9.23 -14.70
C ALA A 49 -5.16 8.85 -14.26
N ASN A 50 -4.43 9.71 -13.53
CA ASN A 50 -3.01 9.50 -13.27
C ASN A 50 -2.55 9.89 -11.85
N GLU A 51 -3.45 10.00 -10.88
CA GLU A 51 -3.07 10.24 -9.48
C GLU A 51 -3.10 8.90 -8.71
N THR A 52 -1.96 8.20 -8.67
CA THR A 52 -1.77 7.08 -7.73
C THR A 52 -1.98 7.59 -6.31
N ARG A 53 -2.60 6.86 -5.39
CA ARG A 53 -2.81 7.38 -4.01
C ARG A 53 -1.51 7.52 -3.19
N GLY A 54 -0.35 7.49 -3.85
CA GLY A 54 0.96 7.39 -3.22
C GLY A 54 1.11 6.09 -2.41
N THR A 55 0.32 5.07 -2.73
CA THR A 55 0.29 3.79 -2.01
C THR A 55 0.61 2.62 -2.93
N ALA A 56 1.30 1.62 -2.39
CA ALA A 56 1.59 0.38 -3.09
C ALA A 56 1.70 -0.78 -2.11
N PHE A 57 1.51 -1.99 -2.64
CA PHE A 57 1.78 -3.23 -1.95
C PHE A 57 2.89 -3.97 -2.69
N VAL A 58 3.91 -4.39 -1.95
CA VAL A 58 5.03 -5.17 -2.47
C VAL A 58 5.01 -6.52 -1.77
N VAL A 59 5.06 -7.60 -2.54
CA VAL A 59 5.09 -8.97 -2.03
C VAL A 59 6.45 -9.55 -2.35
N TYR A 60 7.23 -9.86 -1.32
CA TYR A 60 8.48 -10.59 -1.46
C TYR A 60 8.24 -12.11 -1.46
N GLU A 61 9.19 -12.85 -2.02
CA GLU A 61 9.23 -14.31 -1.88
C GLU A 61 9.63 -14.72 -0.46
N ASP A 62 10.64 -14.06 0.09
CA ASP A 62 11.17 -14.33 1.42
C ASP A 62 10.78 -13.24 2.45
N ILE A 63 10.62 -13.67 3.70
CA ILE A 63 10.24 -12.80 4.82
C ILE A 63 11.44 -12.03 5.40
N TYR A 64 12.65 -12.58 5.33
CA TYR A 64 13.89 -11.92 5.73
C TYR A 64 14.20 -10.76 4.77
N ASP A 65 13.99 -10.94 3.47
CA ASP A 65 14.14 -9.89 2.45
C ASP A 65 13.16 -8.74 2.71
N ALA A 66 11.90 -9.07 3.00
CA ALA A 66 10.89 -8.09 3.36
C ALA A 66 11.28 -7.29 4.61
N LYS A 67 11.86 -7.95 5.62
CA LYS A 67 12.38 -7.25 6.81
C LYS A 67 13.52 -6.30 6.46
N ASN A 68 14.47 -6.75 5.65
CA ASN A 68 15.62 -5.94 5.27
C ASN A 68 15.19 -4.72 4.45
N ALA A 69 14.22 -4.90 3.55
CA ALA A 69 13.61 -3.84 2.77
C ALA A 69 12.91 -2.79 3.66
N VAL A 70 12.16 -3.19 4.69
CA VAL A 70 11.50 -2.22 5.61
C VAL A 70 12.52 -1.35 6.32
N ASP A 71 13.59 -1.94 6.85
CA ASP A 71 14.60 -1.23 7.63
C ASP A 71 15.32 -0.16 6.80
N HIS A 72 15.67 -0.49 5.55
CA HIS A 72 16.44 0.39 4.67
C HIS A 72 15.59 1.34 3.82
N LEU A 73 14.38 0.94 3.43
CA LEU A 73 13.51 1.75 2.56
C LEU A 73 12.58 2.69 3.34
N SER A 74 12.40 2.46 4.65
CA SER A 74 11.68 3.40 5.50
C SER A 74 12.48 4.70 5.64
N GLY A 75 11.91 5.81 5.17
CA GLY A 75 12.60 7.11 5.11
C GLY A 75 13.49 7.29 3.89
N PHE A 76 13.39 6.42 2.88
CA PHE A 76 14.11 6.63 1.61
C PHE A 76 13.51 7.80 0.83
N ASN A 77 14.34 8.73 0.39
CA ASN A 77 13.89 9.91 -0.36
C ASN A 77 13.77 9.58 -1.85
N VAL A 78 12.55 9.59 -2.37
CA VAL A 78 12.26 9.47 -3.80
C VAL A 78 11.61 10.76 -4.29
N CYS A 79 12.28 11.47 -5.18
CA CYS A 79 11.77 12.69 -5.81
C CYS A 79 11.32 13.77 -4.80
N GLY A 80 12.07 13.92 -3.70
CA GLY A 80 11.77 14.89 -2.64
C GLY A 80 10.70 14.43 -1.64
N ARG A 81 10.29 13.15 -1.68
CA ARG A 81 9.33 12.56 -0.74
C ARG A 81 9.95 11.37 -0.02
N TYR A 82 9.80 11.36 1.31
CA TYR A 82 10.25 10.26 2.14
C TYR A 82 9.24 9.11 2.11
N LEU A 83 9.65 7.95 1.63
CA LEU A 83 8.82 6.76 1.60
C LEU A 83 8.57 6.25 3.00
N VAL A 84 7.37 5.73 3.22
CA VAL A 84 7.01 5.06 4.47
C VAL A 84 6.66 3.62 4.15
N VAL A 85 7.49 2.68 4.60
CA VAL A 85 7.30 1.25 4.39
C VAL A 85 6.87 0.60 5.69
N LEU A 86 5.75 -0.12 5.66
CA LEU A 86 5.14 -0.77 6.81
C LEU A 86 4.87 -2.23 6.48
N TYR A 87 4.82 -3.11 7.49
CA TYR A 87 4.33 -4.46 7.28
C TYR A 87 2.83 -4.47 7.00
N TYR A 88 2.41 -5.34 6.10
CA TYR A 88 1.00 -5.52 5.81
C TYR A 88 0.27 -6.18 6.99
N GLN A 89 -0.65 -5.43 7.59
CA GLN A 89 -1.56 -5.93 8.62
C GLN A 89 -2.93 -6.19 8.01
N ALA A 90 -3.27 -7.47 7.81
CA ALA A 90 -4.57 -7.90 7.27
C ALA A 90 -5.76 -7.33 8.09
N SER A 91 -5.61 -7.24 9.41
CA SER A 91 -6.62 -6.68 10.31
C SER A 91 -6.94 -5.21 10.04
N ARG A 92 -5.97 -4.42 9.55
CA ARG A 92 -6.20 -3.00 9.22
C ARG A 92 -6.94 -2.83 7.90
N VAL A 93 -6.70 -3.71 6.93
CA VAL A 93 -7.33 -3.64 5.60
C VAL A 93 -8.80 -4.05 5.63
N HIS A 94 -9.15 -5.10 6.37
CA HIS A 94 -10.55 -5.50 6.56
C HIS A 94 -11.39 -4.38 7.21
N LYS A 95 -10.79 -3.63 8.15
CA LYS A 95 -11.47 -2.52 8.82
C LYS A 95 -11.85 -1.39 7.87
N SER A 96 -10.98 -1.07 6.89
CA SER A 96 -11.25 -0.05 5.86
C SER A 96 -12.30 -0.46 4.83
N MET A 97 -12.43 -1.77 4.52
CA MET A 97 -13.47 -2.27 3.62
C MET A 97 -14.85 -2.22 4.29
N ASP A 98 -14.93 -2.62 5.56
CA ASP A 98 -16.17 -2.61 6.34
C ASP A 98 -16.73 -1.18 6.53
N VAL A 99 -15.87 -0.18 6.81
CA VAL A 99 -16.32 1.22 6.91
C VAL A 99 -16.79 1.77 5.57
N ASN A 100 -16.15 1.44 4.46
CA ASN A 100 -16.57 1.93 3.14
C ASN A 100 -17.92 1.30 2.70
N ALA A 101 -18.11 0.00 2.97
CA ALA A 101 -19.38 -0.67 2.75
C ALA A 101 -20.51 -0.05 3.61
N LYS A 102 -20.25 0.19 4.91
CA LYS A 102 -21.20 0.87 5.81
C LYS A 102 -21.51 2.30 5.38
N GLN A 103 -20.53 3.02 4.85
CA GLN A 103 -20.72 4.40 4.40
C GLN A 103 -21.57 4.46 3.13
N GLN A 104 -21.42 3.49 2.21
CA GLN A 104 -22.31 3.34 1.05
C GLN A 104 -23.73 2.94 1.46
N GLU A 105 -23.87 1.99 2.38
CA GLU A 105 -25.19 1.54 2.86
C GLU A 105 -25.93 2.69 3.56
N LEU A 106 -25.24 3.45 4.43
CA LEU A 106 -25.81 4.62 5.09
C LEU A 106 -26.19 5.72 4.09
N SER A 107 -25.38 5.93 3.04
CA SER A 107 -25.70 6.88 1.97
C SER A 107 -26.95 6.48 1.19
N GLN A 108 -27.11 5.19 0.88
CA GLN A 108 -28.30 4.67 0.21
C GLN A 108 -29.54 4.75 1.10
N LEU A 109 -29.38 4.47 2.40
CA LEU A 109 -30.47 4.56 3.37
C LEU A 109 -30.92 6.01 3.55
N LYS A 110 -29.99 6.96 3.71
CA LYS A 110 -30.29 8.39 3.79
C LYS A 110 -31.04 8.89 2.54
N ALA A 111 -30.59 8.48 1.35
CA ALA A 111 -31.27 8.82 0.09
C ALA A 111 -32.68 8.21 0.02
N ARG A 112 -32.89 7.01 0.56
CA ARG A 112 -34.19 6.32 0.57
C ARG A 112 -35.20 6.95 1.54
N TYR A 113 -34.75 7.48 2.68
CA TYR A 113 -35.62 8.04 3.71
C TYR A 113 -35.69 9.58 3.70
N GLY A 114 -35.02 10.25 2.74
CA GLY A 114 -35.11 11.70 2.55
C GLY A 114 -34.60 12.53 3.73
N VAL A 115 -33.65 11.97 4.50
CA VAL A 115 -33.05 12.65 5.65
C VAL A 115 -31.67 13.17 5.22
N GLU A 116 -31.59 14.44 4.86
CA GLU A 116 -30.32 15.16 4.69
C GLU A 116 -29.69 15.50 6.06
#